data_AF-A0A401TUV4-F1
#
_entry.id   AF-A0A401TUV4-F1
#
_cell.length_a   1.000
_cell.length_b   1.000
_cell.length_c   1.000
_cell.angle_alpha   90.00
_cell.angle_beta   90.00
_cell.angle_gamma   90.00
#
_symmetry.space_group_name_H-M   'P 1'
#
loop_
_entity.id
_entity.type
_entity.pdbx_description
1 polymer ?
#
loop_
_entity_poly.entity_id
_entity_poly.type
_entity_poly.pdbx_seq_one_letter_code
_entity_poly.pdbx_strand_id
1 'polypeptide(L)'
;MDLVQRALVWEAREVDVYVNIFFGFPFADVPDVGMTVQVLTNDNPKLAEQIARDLAGTIWRLREALLQSTKLHSITKGVALAKQATADRNTPVVLADHSDRSGSATWLLREIIAQDLANTVIATIADGKATASLKAAGAKAGDNFDMEIGGLADESAGDPVRIQGTISAAAEGYGQFWVCVRFGRNNVLILSTYLVQIMEPFSLKALVPDIGAFDVMAIKSRVHFRRGFDD
;
A
#
# COMPACT_ATOMS: atom_id res chain seq x y z
N MET A 1 6.21 -20.77 19.72
CA MET A 1 6.32 -21.35 18.36
C MET A 1 5.31 -20.62 17.51
N ASP A 2 5.76 -19.94 16.46
CA ASP A 2 4.85 -19.28 15.53
C ASP A 2 4.02 -20.31 14.74
N LEU A 3 2.95 -19.85 14.09
CA LEU A 3 2.00 -20.72 13.40
C LEU A 3 2.64 -21.49 12.23
N VAL A 4 3.55 -20.84 11.49
CA VAL A 4 4.25 -21.45 10.35
C VAL A 4 5.22 -22.51 10.84
N GLN A 5 6.01 -22.21 11.88
CA GLN A 5 6.91 -23.15 12.51
C GLN A 5 6.17 -24.38 13.04
N ARG A 6 4.95 -24.22 13.58
CA ARG A 6 4.14 -25.35 14.03
C ARG A 6 3.71 -26.27 12.88
N ALA A 7 3.34 -25.71 11.73
CA ALA A 7 3.06 -26.49 10.52
C ALA A 7 4.32 -27.22 10.03
N LEU A 8 5.45 -26.53 9.93
CA LEU A 8 6.73 -27.13 9.51
C LEU A 8 7.18 -28.28 10.44
N VAL A 9 6.88 -28.21 11.74
CA VAL A 9 7.17 -29.30 12.67
C VAL A 9 6.31 -30.55 12.39
N TRP A 10 5.05 -30.38 11.96
CA TRP A 10 4.23 -31.51 11.51
C TRP A 10 4.79 -32.15 10.25
N GLU A 11 5.09 -31.34 9.23
CA GLU A 11 5.67 -31.82 7.96
C GLU A 11 7.04 -32.49 8.15
N ALA A 12 7.84 -32.04 9.12
CA ALA A 12 9.14 -32.64 9.40
C ALA A 12 9.05 -33.97 10.18
N ARG A 13 7.98 -34.21 10.93
CA ARG A 13 7.81 -35.41 11.78
C ARG A 13 7.06 -36.53 11.08
N GLU A 14 6.17 -36.18 10.16
CA GLU A 14 5.28 -37.11 9.50
C GLU A 14 5.60 -37.12 8.01
N VAL A 15 6.00 -38.29 7.49
CA VAL A 15 6.31 -38.48 6.06
C VAL A 15 5.04 -38.31 5.23
N ASP A 16 5.17 -37.73 4.04
CA ASP A 16 4.06 -37.46 3.11
C ASP A 16 2.93 -36.58 3.68
N VAL A 17 3.27 -35.70 4.63
CA VAL A 17 2.37 -34.67 5.15
C VAL A 17 2.69 -33.31 4.54
N TYR A 18 1.65 -32.63 4.07
CA TYR A 18 1.74 -31.25 3.58
C TYR A 18 0.65 -30.40 4.23
N VAL A 19 1.02 -29.21 4.71
CA VAL A 19 0.16 -28.31 5.46
C VAL A 19 0.14 -26.94 4.79
N ASN A 20 -1.04 -26.52 4.33
CA ASN A 20 -1.28 -25.17 3.84
C ASN A 20 -2.08 -24.36 4.86
N ILE A 21 -1.63 -23.13 5.13
CA ILE A 21 -2.34 -22.17 5.97
C ILE A 21 -2.75 -20.99 5.10
N PHE A 22 -4.05 -20.84 4.89
CA PHE A 22 -4.63 -19.71 4.19
C PHE A 22 -5.10 -18.68 5.24
N PHE A 23 -4.56 -17.47 5.20
CA PHE A 23 -4.90 -16.41 6.16
C PHE A 23 -6.25 -15.73 5.89
N GLY A 24 -6.90 -16.07 4.77
CA GLY A 24 -8.11 -15.42 4.30
C GLY A 24 -7.86 -14.02 3.71
N PHE A 25 -8.92 -13.39 3.22
CA PHE A 25 -8.90 -12.00 2.76
C PHE A 25 -9.91 -11.19 3.57
N PRO A 26 -9.48 -10.25 4.43
CA PRO A 26 -10.36 -9.60 5.40
C PRO A 26 -11.41 -8.66 4.79
N PHE A 27 -11.36 -8.41 3.48
CA PHE A 27 -12.35 -7.60 2.75
C PHE A 27 -13.28 -8.46 1.88
N ALA A 28 -13.23 -9.79 1.98
CA ALA A 28 -14.14 -10.66 1.25
C ALA A 28 -15.47 -10.78 2.03
N ASP A 29 -16.58 -10.41 1.37
CA ASP A 29 -17.93 -10.66 1.86
C ASP A 29 -18.44 -12.01 1.34
N VAL A 30 -17.97 -13.09 1.97
CA VAL A 30 -18.31 -14.47 1.62
C VAL A 30 -18.55 -15.29 2.89
N PRO A 31 -19.43 -16.31 2.85
CA PRO A 31 -19.78 -17.09 4.04
C PRO A 31 -18.58 -17.83 4.65
N ASP A 32 -17.60 -18.21 3.84
CA ASP A 32 -16.41 -18.96 4.24
C ASP A 32 -15.21 -18.06 4.61
N VAL A 33 -15.44 -16.78 4.93
CA VAL A 33 -14.36 -15.85 5.28
C VAL A 33 -13.69 -16.26 6.59
N GLY A 34 -12.35 -16.37 6.57
CA GLY A 34 -11.57 -16.74 7.74
C GLY A 34 -10.23 -17.37 7.38
N MET A 35 -9.52 -17.84 8.41
CA MET A 35 -8.32 -18.64 8.21
C MET A 35 -8.70 -20.10 7.97
N THR A 36 -8.08 -20.72 6.97
CA THR A 36 -8.33 -22.13 6.60
C THR A 36 -7.02 -22.92 6.67
N VAL A 37 -7.09 -24.10 7.27
CA VAL A 37 -5.98 -25.07 7.30
C VAL A 37 -6.35 -26.22 6.38
N GLN A 38 -5.49 -26.51 5.42
CA GLN A 38 -5.59 -27.68 4.57
C GLN A 38 -4.42 -28.62 4.88
N VAL A 39 -4.74 -29.88 5.16
CA VAL A 39 -3.72 -30.91 5.43
C VAL A 39 -3.90 -32.04 4.41
N LEU A 40 -2.80 -32.41 3.76
CA LEU A 40 -2.72 -33.55 2.87
C LEU A 40 -1.87 -34.63 3.54
N THR A 41 -2.31 -35.88 3.42
CA THR A 41 -1.65 -37.07 3.95
C THR A 41 -1.78 -38.21 2.95
N ASN A 42 -0.86 -39.17 2.96
CA ASN A 42 -0.97 -40.40 2.18
C ASN A 42 -1.89 -41.43 2.86
N ASP A 43 -3.13 -41.54 2.40
CA ASP A 43 -4.16 -42.50 2.87
C ASP A 43 -4.36 -42.54 4.41
N ASN A 44 -4.16 -41.40 5.09
CA ASN A 44 -4.28 -41.30 6.55
C ASN A 44 -5.19 -40.13 6.99
N PRO A 45 -6.52 -40.25 6.82
CA PRO A 45 -7.47 -39.18 7.15
C PRO A 45 -7.47 -38.82 8.65
N LYS A 46 -7.12 -39.76 9.53
CA LYS A 46 -7.03 -39.49 10.99
C LYS A 46 -5.89 -38.55 11.32
N LEU A 47 -4.73 -38.74 10.67
CA LEU A 47 -3.59 -37.84 10.82
C LEU A 47 -3.92 -36.44 10.27
N ALA A 48 -4.55 -36.39 9.09
CA ALA A 48 -4.98 -35.12 8.49
C ALA A 48 -5.89 -34.33 9.45
N GLU A 49 -6.89 -34.99 10.04
CA GLU A 49 -7.80 -34.38 11.00
C GLU A 49 -7.08 -33.92 12.28
N GLN A 50 -6.16 -34.72 12.80
CA GLN A 50 -5.39 -34.38 14.00
C GLN A 50 -4.58 -33.09 13.80
N ILE A 51 -3.85 -33.00 12.69
CA ILE A 51 -3.03 -31.83 12.35
C ILE A 51 -3.92 -30.61 12.13
N ALA A 52 -5.02 -30.77 11.39
CA ALA A 52 -5.96 -29.69 11.13
C ALA A 52 -6.55 -29.12 12.41
N ARG A 53 -6.98 -29.97 13.36
CA ARG A 53 -7.51 -29.52 14.66
C ARG A 53 -6.45 -28.84 15.53
N ASP A 54 -5.22 -29.34 15.52
CA ASP A 54 -4.11 -28.74 16.26
C ASP A 54 -3.80 -27.31 15.78
N LEU A 55 -3.69 -27.14 14.47
CA LEU A 55 -3.43 -25.83 13.85
C LEU A 55 -4.63 -24.90 14.00
N ALA A 56 -5.86 -25.36 13.77
CA ALA A 56 -7.07 -24.56 13.98
C ALA A 56 -7.20 -24.09 15.43
N GLY A 57 -6.95 -24.97 16.40
CA GLY A 57 -6.94 -24.62 17.82
C GLY A 57 -5.82 -23.62 18.17
N THR A 58 -4.67 -23.72 17.50
CA THR A 58 -3.57 -22.76 17.66
C THR A 58 -3.93 -21.39 17.07
N ILE A 59 -4.48 -21.34 15.86
CA ILE A 59 -4.98 -20.12 15.22
C ILE A 59 -6.00 -19.43 16.13
N TRP A 60 -6.97 -20.19 16.66
CA TRP A 60 -7.98 -19.65 17.54
C TRP A 60 -7.39 -19.01 18.79
N ARG A 61 -6.38 -19.63 19.43
CA ARG A 61 -5.67 -19.05 20.59
C ARG A 61 -4.89 -17.80 20.22
N LEU A 62 -4.32 -17.73 19.02
CA LEU A 62 -3.47 -16.62 18.58
C LEU A 62 -4.22 -15.47 17.89
N ARG A 63 -5.53 -15.59 17.64
CA ARG A 63 -6.30 -14.64 16.81
C ARG A 63 -6.10 -13.16 17.17
N GLU A 64 -6.08 -12.82 18.46
CA GLU A 64 -5.88 -11.42 18.91
C GLU A 64 -4.45 -10.95 18.64
N ALA A 65 -3.45 -11.81 18.88
CA ALA A 65 -2.05 -11.50 18.63
C ALA A 65 -1.77 -11.32 17.14
N LEU A 66 -2.45 -12.08 16.27
CA LEU A 66 -2.33 -11.94 14.82
C LEU A 66 -2.79 -10.56 14.32
N LEU A 67 -3.81 -9.98 14.95
CA LEU A 67 -4.30 -8.62 14.65
C LEU A 67 -3.33 -7.52 15.11
N GLN A 68 -2.41 -7.82 16.04
CA GLN A 68 -1.49 -6.86 16.64
C GLN A 68 -0.04 -7.05 16.19
N SER A 69 0.18 -7.85 15.15
CA SER A 69 1.51 -8.20 14.63
C SER A 69 2.31 -7.02 14.08
N THR A 70 1.68 -5.90 13.76
CA THR A 70 2.34 -4.66 13.34
C THR A 70 1.61 -3.46 13.92
N LYS A 71 2.36 -2.52 14.49
CA LYS A 71 1.82 -1.26 14.95
C LYS A 71 1.40 -0.40 13.76
N LEU A 72 0.10 -0.19 13.62
CA LEU A 72 -0.46 0.75 12.65
C LEU A 72 -0.75 2.09 13.33
N HIS A 73 -0.34 3.17 12.68
CA HIS A 73 -0.67 4.53 13.08
C HIS A 73 -1.88 5.00 12.29
N SER A 74 -2.76 5.80 12.91
CA SER A 74 -3.74 6.56 12.14
C SER A 74 -3.03 7.48 11.16
N ILE A 75 -3.65 7.79 10.02
CA ILE A 75 -3.03 8.62 8.96
C ILE A 75 -2.56 9.97 9.53
N THR A 76 -3.42 10.68 10.26
CA THR A 76 -3.08 11.96 10.93
C THR A 76 -1.84 11.82 11.82
N LYS A 77 -1.76 10.76 12.64
CA LYS A 77 -0.61 10.53 13.53
C LYS A 77 0.64 10.12 12.75
N GLY A 78 0.50 9.33 11.70
CA GLY A 78 1.61 8.92 10.84
C GLY A 78 2.26 10.11 10.15
N VAL A 79 1.46 11.02 9.59
CA VAL A 79 1.95 12.27 8.98
C VAL A 79 2.64 13.16 10.01
N ALA A 80 2.08 13.29 11.22
CA ALA A 80 2.71 14.06 12.29
C ALA A 80 4.09 13.49 12.70
N LEU A 81 4.19 12.17 12.80
CA LEU A 81 5.45 11.48 13.09
C LEU A 81 6.46 11.65 11.95
N ALA A 82 6.02 11.56 10.70
CA ALA A 82 6.89 11.81 9.55
C ALA A 82 7.41 13.25 9.57
N LYS A 83 6.54 14.24 9.84
CA LYS A 83 6.94 15.64 9.96
C LYS A 83 7.96 15.88 11.08
N GLN A 84 7.81 15.19 12.21
CA GLN A 84 8.80 15.24 13.27
C GLN A 84 10.13 14.62 12.83
N ALA A 85 10.10 13.43 12.21
CA ALA A 85 11.29 12.75 11.72
C ALA A 85 12.06 13.59 10.67
N THR A 86 11.37 14.29 9.77
CA THR A 86 12.02 15.20 8.82
C THR A 86 12.69 16.39 9.51
N ALA A 87 12.04 16.99 10.52
CA ALA A 87 12.62 18.07 11.33
C ALA A 87 13.88 17.59 12.09
N ASP A 88 13.86 16.36 12.56
CA ASP A 88 14.97 15.71 13.27
C ASP A 88 16.06 15.16 12.32
N ARG A 89 15.90 15.32 11.00
CA ARG A 89 16.78 14.77 9.94
C ARG A 89 16.91 13.24 9.96
N ASN A 90 15.87 12.55 10.40
CA ASN A 90 15.72 11.10 10.32
C ASN A 90 14.99 10.74 9.03
N THR A 91 15.66 10.90 7.88
CA THR A 91 15.10 10.72 6.54
C THR A 91 15.91 9.69 5.74
N PRO A 92 15.31 9.02 4.72
CA PRO A 92 13.94 9.18 4.24
C PRO A 92 12.89 8.50 5.14
N VAL A 93 11.66 9.03 5.11
CA VAL A 93 10.49 8.44 5.77
C VAL A 93 9.53 7.86 4.73
N VAL A 94 9.03 6.65 4.97
CA VAL A 94 8.03 6.02 4.11
C VAL A 94 6.68 5.99 4.82
N LEU A 95 5.69 6.66 4.24
CA LEU A 95 4.29 6.62 4.66
C LEU A 95 3.55 5.62 3.79
N ALA A 96 3.44 4.37 4.27
CA ALA A 96 2.70 3.31 3.59
C ALA A 96 1.21 3.34 3.97
N ASP A 97 0.36 3.82 3.07
CA ASP A 97 -1.09 3.86 3.23
C ASP A 97 -1.66 2.44 3.20
N HIS A 98 -1.96 1.93 4.40
CA HIS A 98 -2.52 0.61 4.59
C HIS A 98 -4.00 0.53 4.19
N SER A 99 -4.73 1.66 4.19
CA SER A 99 -6.17 1.67 3.99
C SER A 99 -6.56 1.38 2.54
N ASP A 100 -5.79 1.90 1.59
CA ASP A 100 -6.11 1.86 0.17
C ASP A 100 -4.88 1.45 -0.65
N ARG A 101 -4.79 0.15 -0.97
CA ARG A 101 -3.67 -0.40 -1.75
C ARG A 101 -3.92 -0.13 -3.23
N SER A 102 -3.04 0.66 -3.85
CA SER A 102 -3.05 1.12 -5.26
C SER A 102 -4.17 2.07 -5.71
N GLY A 103 -5.16 2.35 -4.86
CA GLY A 103 -6.41 3.00 -5.22
C GLY A 103 -6.38 4.53 -5.37
N SER A 104 -7.57 5.10 -5.20
CA SER A 104 -7.85 6.53 -5.41
C SER A 104 -8.05 7.31 -4.11
N ALA A 105 -7.82 6.68 -2.95
CA ALA A 105 -8.14 7.31 -1.67
C ALA A 105 -7.24 8.52 -1.36
N THR A 106 -7.83 9.56 -0.80
CA THR A 106 -7.17 10.86 -0.61
C THR A 106 -6.81 11.18 0.83
N TRP A 107 -7.13 10.30 1.79
CA TRP A 107 -6.92 10.55 3.22
C TRP A 107 -5.48 10.96 3.56
N LEU A 108 -4.50 10.22 3.04
CA LEU A 108 -3.08 10.53 3.26
C LEU A 108 -2.67 11.85 2.59
N LEU A 109 -3.11 12.10 1.36
CA LEU A 109 -2.83 13.36 0.65
C LEU A 109 -3.41 14.56 1.41
N ARG A 110 -4.66 14.47 1.86
CA ARG A 110 -5.35 15.51 2.63
C ARG A 110 -4.57 15.85 3.91
N GLU A 111 -4.08 14.85 4.63
CA GLU A 111 -3.29 15.07 5.84
C GLU A 111 -1.89 15.63 5.57
N ILE A 112 -1.22 15.20 4.49
CA ILE A 112 0.05 15.78 4.04
C ILE A 112 -0.10 17.28 3.79
N ILE A 113 -1.20 17.69 3.14
CA ILE A 113 -1.51 19.10 2.87
C ILE A 113 -1.87 19.83 4.17
N ALA A 114 -2.82 19.29 4.95
CA ALA A 114 -3.33 19.93 6.16
C ALA A 114 -2.23 20.18 7.20
N GLN A 115 -1.26 19.25 7.29
CA GLN A 115 -0.12 19.37 8.19
C GLN A 115 1.09 20.04 7.56
N ASP A 116 1.01 20.51 6.30
CA ASP A 116 2.11 21.16 5.57
C ASP A 116 3.42 20.32 5.61
N LEU A 117 3.28 19.02 5.37
CA LEU A 117 4.42 18.11 5.22
C LEU A 117 5.04 18.37 3.84
N ALA A 118 6.25 18.93 3.86
CA ALA A 118 6.99 19.38 2.70
C ALA A 118 7.90 18.27 2.15
N ASN A 119 8.52 18.54 1.00
CA ASN A 119 9.51 17.67 0.36
C ASN A 119 9.05 16.19 0.25
N THR A 120 7.79 16.00 -0.15
CA THR A 120 7.13 14.69 -0.19
C THR A 120 6.78 14.27 -1.63
N VAL A 121 7.08 13.02 -1.99
CA VAL A 121 6.51 12.36 -3.18
C VAL A 121 5.29 11.55 -2.76
N ILE A 122 4.15 11.78 -3.43
CA ILE A 122 2.91 11.02 -3.27
C ILE A 122 2.72 10.13 -4.49
N ALA A 123 2.92 8.82 -4.31
CA ALA A 123 2.94 7.82 -5.38
C ALA A 123 2.06 6.61 -5.04
N THR A 124 0.87 6.47 -5.63
CA THR A 124 0.22 7.34 -6.60
C THR A 124 -1.23 7.51 -6.19
N ILE A 125 -1.97 8.38 -6.89
CA ILE A 125 -3.43 8.41 -6.80
C ILE A 125 -3.98 8.08 -8.17
N ALA A 126 -4.79 7.01 -8.25
CA ALA A 126 -5.45 6.63 -9.48
C ALA A 126 -6.63 7.57 -9.77
N ASP A 127 -6.61 8.21 -10.93
CA ASP A 127 -7.68 9.05 -11.44
C ASP A 127 -7.72 9.07 -12.97
N GLY A 128 -8.37 8.05 -13.54
CA GLY A 128 -8.48 7.91 -15.00
C GLY A 128 -9.25 9.03 -15.69
N LYS A 129 -10.16 9.73 -14.99
CA LYS A 129 -10.89 10.87 -15.56
C LYS A 129 -9.97 12.08 -15.69
N ALA A 130 -9.21 12.38 -14.63
CA ALA A 130 -8.26 13.48 -14.66
C ALA A 130 -7.15 13.24 -15.70
N THR A 131 -6.55 12.06 -15.73
CA THR A 131 -5.48 11.75 -16.71
C THR A 131 -5.99 11.77 -18.15
N ALA A 132 -7.19 11.25 -18.43
CA ALA A 132 -7.79 11.32 -19.76
C ALA A 132 -8.05 12.77 -20.21
N SER A 133 -8.57 13.62 -19.31
CA SER A 133 -8.79 15.03 -19.60
C SER A 133 -7.48 15.76 -19.90
N LEU A 134 -6.44 15.52 -19.11
CA LEU A 134 -5.11 16.13 -19.29
C LEU A 134 -4.47 15.66 -20.60
N LYS A 135 -4.59 14.37 -20.92
CA LYS A 135 -4.10 13.81 -22.19
C LYS A 135 -4.81 14.45 -23.39
N ALA A 136 -6.14 14.56 -23.34
CA ALA A 136 -6.91 15.18 -24.41
C ALA A 136 -6.57 16.67 -24.60
N ALA A 137 -6.23 17.36 -23.51
CA ALA A 137 -5.76 18.75 -23.54
C ALA A 137 -4.30 18.92 -24.00
N GLY A 138 -3.56 17.83 -24.23
CA GLY A 138 -2.14 17.88 -24.60
C GLY A 138 -1.25 18.40 -23.49
N ALA A 139 -1.59 18.10 -22.23
CA ALA A 139 -0.85 18.53 -21.05
C ALA A 139 0.64 18.16 -21.13
N LYS A 140 1.51 19.10 -20.77
CA LYS A 140 2.97 18.97 -20.80
C LYS A 140 3.62 19.62 -19.59
N ALA A 141 4.92 19.36 -19.40
CA ALA A 141 5.68 20.01 -18.35
C ALA A 141 5.64 21.54 -18.49
N GLY A 142 5.46 22.23 -17.35
CA GLY A 142 5.32 23.69 -17.26
C GLY A 142 3.87 24.19 -17.28
N ASP A 143 2.90 23.35 -17.68
CA ASP A 143 1.50 23.76 -17.68
C ASP A 143 0.95 23.92 -16.24
N ASN A 144 0.02 24.85 -16.05
CA ASN A 144 -0.69 25.01 -14.78
C ASN A 144 -1.59 23.81 -14.52
N PHE A 145 -1.65 23.38 -13.27
CA PHE A 145 -2.53 22.32 -12.80
C PHE A 145 -3.46 22.87 -11.73
N ASP A 146 -4.77 22.71 -11.92
CA ASP A 146 -5.78 23.07 -10.93
C ASP A 146 -7.01 22.16 -11.11
N MET A 147 -7.02 21.03 -10.40
CA MET A 147 -8.06 19.99 -10.52
C MET A 147 -8.33 19.33 -9.17
N GLU A 148 -9.55 18.81 -8.98
CA GLU A 148 -9.84 17.85 -7.93
C GLU A 148 -9.45 16.46 -8.40
N ILE A 149 -8.80 15.69 -7.53
CA ILE A 149 -8.32 14.35 -7.86
C ILE A 149 -8.66 13.32 -6.78
N GLY A 150 -8.78 12.06 -7.20
CA GLY A 150 -9.02 10.93 -6.31
C GLY A 150 -10.45 10.90 -5.74
N GLY A 151 -10.67 10.09 -4.70
CA GLY A 151 -11.98 9.95 -4.06
C GLY A 151 -13.03 9.27 -4.93
N LEU A 152 -12.63 8.25 -5.72
CA LEU A 152 -13.45 7.75 -6.84
C LEU A 152 -14.24 6.46 -6.58
N ALA A 153 -13.96 5.74 -5.48
CA ALA A 153 -14.56 4.43 -5.23
C ALA A 153 -15.87 4.54 -4.43
N ASP A 154 -15.77 4.72 -3.12
CA ASP A 154 -16.86 4.88 -2.17
C ASP A 154 -16.39 5.75 -0.98
N GLU A 155 -17.16 5.80 0.11
CA GLU A 155 -16.82 6.55 1.32
C GLU A 155 -15.40 6.23 1.85
N SER A 156 -14.89 5.01 1.61
CA SER A 156 -13.55 4.60 2.03
C SER A 156 -12.43 5.30 1.26
N ALA A 157 -12.70 5.84 0.07
CA ALA A 157 -11.74 6.65 -0.68
C ALA A 157 -11.63 8.10 -0.17
N GLY A 158 -12.64 8.55 0.59
CA GLY A 158 -12.76 9.93 1.04
C GLY A 158 -13.05 10.91 -0.10
N ASP A 159 -13.14 12.19 0.24
CA ASP A 159 -13.50 13.22 -0.74
C ASP A 159 -12.35 13.55 -1.69
N PRO A 160 -12.64 13.92 -2.96
CA PRO A 160 -11.65 14.48 -3.87
C PRO A 160 -10.90 15.66 -3.24
N VAL A 161 -9.61 15.81 -3.59
CA VAL A 161 -8.77 16.90 -3.08
C VAL A 161 -8.37 17.81 -4.22
N ARG A 162 -8.64 19.11 -4.09
CA ARG A 162 -8.18 20.13 -5.03
C ARG A 162 -6.66 20.32 -4.90
N ILE A 163 -5.95 20.15 -6.00
CA ILE A 163 -4.51 20.40 -6.08
C ILE A 163 -4.25 21.55 -7.05
N GLN A 164 -3.51 22.54 -6.56
CA GLN A 164 -3.02 23.68 -7.34
C GLN A 164 -1.50 23.61 -7.45
N GLY A 165 -0.99 23.66 -8.67
CA GLY A 165 0.43 23.50 -8.92
C GLY A 165 0.83 23.60 -10.38
N THR A 166 1.94 22.97 -10.71
CA THR A 166 2.50 22.96 -12.07
C THR A 166 2.85 21.54 -12.46
N ILE A 167 2.51 21.15 -13.69
CA ILE A 167 2.89 19.84 -14.22
C ILE A 167 4.41 19.81 -14.39
N SER A 168 5.08 18.88 -13.72
CA SER A 168 6.53 18.67 -13.87
C SER A 168 6.86 17.62 -14.92
N ALA A 169 5.97 16.67 -15.15
CA ALA A 169 6.09 15.66 -16.20
C ALA A 169 4.70 15.16 -16.62
N ALA A 170 4.53 14.90 -17.91
CA ALA A 170 3.37 14.22 -18.45
C ALA A 170 3.86 13.29 -19.56
N ALA A 171 3.64 11.98 -19.43
CA ALA A 171 4.24 11.00 -20.31
C ALA A 171 3.43 9.71 -20.42
N GLU A 172 3.52 9.07 -21.59
CA GLU A 172 3.11 7.68 -21.78
C GLU A 172 4.22 6.75 -21.30
N GLY A 173 3.86 5.75 -20.51
CA GLY A 173 4.81 4.76 -20.00
C GLY A 173 4.08 3.61 -19.33
N TYR A 174 4.66 2.42 -19.35
CA TYR A 174 4.08 1.24 -18.68
C TYR A 174 2.60 0.99 -19.04
N GLY A 175 2.20 1.28 -20.28
CA GLY A 175 0.84 1.06 -20.79
C GLY A 175 -0.21 2.09 -20.35
N GLN A 176 0.18 3.23 -19.79
CA GLN A 176 -0.75 4.29 -19.37
C GLN A 176 -0.15 5.69 -19.43
N PHE A 177 -1.01 6.70 -19.34
CA PHE A 177 -0.62 8.11 -19.24
C PHE A 177 -0.45 8.50 -17.78
N TRP A 178 0.67 9.14 -17.47
CA TRP A 178 1.07 9.59 -16.15
C TRP A 178 1.21 11.10 -16.11
N VAL A 179 0.83 11.70 -14.99
CA VAL A 179 1.03 13.13 -14.76
C VAL A 179 1.66 13.34 -13.38
N CYS A 180 2.77 14.06 -13.34
CA CYS A 180 3.42 14.50 -12.11
C CYS A 180 3.14 15.99 -11.91
N VAL A 181 2.62 16.35 -10.74
CA VAL A 181 2.25 17.71 -10.40
C VAL A 181 3.09 18.17 -9.20
N ARG A 182 3.86 19.23 -9.38
CA ARG A 182 4.55 19.94 -8.30
C ARG A 182 3.58 20.91 -7.62
N PHE A 183 3.50 20.85 -6.30
CA PHE A 183 2.64 21.71 -5.49
C PHE A 183 3.25 21.97 -4.11
N GLY A 184 2.69 22.96 -3.40
CA GLY A 184 3.10 23.28 -2.03
C GLY A 184 4.60 23.53 -1.88
N ARG A 185 5.18 23.06 -0.76
CA ARG A 185 6.61 23.20 -0.45
C ARG A 185 7.43 22.03 -0.96
N ASN A 186 7.66 22.00 -2.28
CA ASN A 186 8.40 20.95 -2.98
C ASN A 186 7.75 19.56 -2.88
N ASN A 187 6.42 19.48 -2.93
CA ASN A 187 5.72 18.20 -3.02
C ASN A 187 5.50 17.82 -4.48
N VAL A 188 5.46 16.52 -4.75
CA VAL A 188 5.12 15.96 -6.06
C VAL A 188 4.00 14.94 -5.90
N LEU A 189 2.88 15.16 -6.58
CA LEU A 189 1.81 14.18 -6.71
C LEU A 189 1.95 13.46 -8.05
N ILE A 190 1.91 12.13 -8.03
CA ILE A 190 1.87 11.31 -9.24
C ILE A 190 0.45 10.77 -9.43
N LEU A 191 -0.18 11.16 -10.53
CA LEU A 191 -1.45 10.64 -11.00
C LEU A 191 -1.23 9.46 -11.95
N SER A 192 -1.96 8.37 -11.70
CA SER A 192 -2.01 7.20 -12.57
C SER A 192 -3.40 7.05 -13.19
N THR A 193 -3.48 6.49 -14.40
CA THR A 193 -4.78 6.23 -15.05
C THR A 193 -5.45 5.00 -14.44
N TYR A 194 -4.65 3.97 -14.15
CA TYR A 194 -5.08 2.73 -13.51
C TYR A 194 -4.54 2.62 -12.08
N LEU A 195 -5.04 1.62 -11.35
CA LEU A 195 -4.52 1.29 -10.03
C LEU A 195 -3.07 0.79 -10.15
N VAL A 196 -2.17 1.36 -9.36
CA VAL A 196 -0.75 0.98 -9.37
C VAL A 196 -0.27 0.80 -7.94
N GLN A 197 0.30 -0.37 -7.64
CA GLN A 197 0.96 -0.61 -6.37
C GLN A 197 2.45 -0.33 -6.48
N ILE A 198 2.93 0.67 -5.73
CA ILE A 198 4.36 0.96 -5.63
C ILE A 198 4.99 0.03 -4.60
N MET A 199 6.01 -0.72 -5.04
CA MET A 199 6.77 -1.67 -4.21
C MET A 199 8.25 -1.33 -4.09
N GLU A 200 8.77 -0.49 -4.99
CA GLU A 200 10.16 -0.05 -4.99
C GLU A 200 10.30 1.37 -5.57
N PRO A 201 11.25 2.19 -5.07
CA PRO A 201 11.45 3.57 -5.55
C PRO A 201 11.87 3.66 -7.02
N PHE A 202 12.61 2.67 -7.54
CA PHE A 202 13.15 2.71 -8.92
C PHE A 202 12.05 2.82 -9.98
N SER A 203 10.89 2.20 -9.73
CA SER A 203 9.72 2.27 -10.61
C SER A 203 9.24 3.70 -10.90
N LEU A 204 9.60 4.66 -10.05
CA LEU A 204 9.19 6.05 -10.15
C LEU A 204 10.24 6.97 -10.77
N LYS A 205 11.49 6.52 -10.96
CA LYS A 205 12.59 7.38 -11.46
C LYS A 205 12.34 7.94 -12.85
N ALA A 206 11.62 7.21 -13.70
CA ALA A 206 11.24 7.71 -15.03
C ALA A 206 10.30 8.93 -14.95
N LEU A 207 9.53 9.05 -13.87
CA LEU A 207 8.57 10.12 -13.64
C LEU A 207 9.14 11.23 -12.77
N VAL A 208 9.96 10.86 -11.77
CA VAL A 208 10.64 11.76 -10.83
C VAL A 208 12.12 11.34 -10.74
N PRO A 209 13.00 11.88 -11.60
CA PRO A 209 14.40 11.44 -11.70
C PRO A 209 15.16 11.49 -10.36
N ASP A 210 14.98 12.56 -9.60
CA ASP A 210 15.65 12.79 -8.32
C ASP A 210 14.82 12.32 -7.13
N ILE A 211 14.13 11.18 -7.24
CA ILE A 211 13.25 10.69 -6.15
C ILE A 211 13.98 10.54 -4.80
N GLY A 212 15.30 10.28 -4.83
CA GLY A 212 16.13 10.19 -3.61
C GLY A 212 16.39 11.52 -2.91
N ALA A 213 16.03 12.66 -3.51
CA ALA A 213 16.18 13.99 -2.90
C ALA A 213 14.99 14.37 -1.99
N PHE A 214 13.94 13.55 -1.96
CA PHE A 214 12.75 13.79 -1.14
C PHE A 214 12.91 13.17 0.25
N ASP A 215 12.46 13.89 1.27
CA ASP A 215 12.51 13.45 2.66
C ASP A 215 11.44 12.40 2.97
N VAL A 216 10.33 12.43 2.23
CA VAL A 216 9.17 11.57 2.47
C VAL A 216 8.67 10.93 1.17
N MET A 217 8.38 9.64 1.24
CA MET A 217 7.70 8.90 0.19
C MET A 217 6.38 8.36 0.74
N ALA A 218 5.28 8.96 0.30
CA ALA A 218 3.92 8.54 0.60
C ALA A 218 3.40 7.60 -0.48
N ILE A 219 3.21 6.33 -0.14
CA ILE A 219 2.86 5.28 -1.09
C ILE A 219 1.63 4.49 -0.67
N LYS A 220 0.95 3.89 -1.64
CA LYS A 220 -0.22 3.04 -1.42
C LYS A 220 0.15 1.56 -1.34
N SER A 221 0.57 1.09 -0.16
CA SER A 221 1.05 -0.28 0.05
C SER A 221 0.86 -0.73 1.51
N ARG A 222 0.81 -2.06 1.73
CA ARG A 222 0.66 -2.65 3.07
C ARG A 222 1.93 -3.32 3.59
N VAL A 223 2.46 -4.26 2.81
CA VAL A 223 3.59 -5.12 3.22
C VAL A 223 4.67 -5.20 2.15
N HIS A 224 4.28 -5.19 0.87
CA HIS A 224 5.19 -5.39 -0.26
C HIS A 224 6.19 -4.25 -0.46
N PHE A 225 5.94 -3.06 0.11
CA PHE A 225 6.91 -1.97 0.07
C PHE A 225 8.21 -2.32 0.81
N ARG A 226 8.16 -3.21 1.81
CA ARG A 226 9.36 -3.69 2.50
C ARG A 226 10.38 -4.36 1.57
N ARG A 227 9.98 -4.79 0.37
CA ARG A 227 10.91 -5.33 -0.61
C ARG A 227 11.95 -4.31 -1.09
N GLY A 228 11.57 -3.04 -1.19
CA GLY A 228 12.40 -2.00 -1.84
C GLY A 228 12.58 -0.72 -1.04
N PHE A 229 11.99 -0.64 0.16
CA PHE A 229 12.03 0.54 1.03
C PHE A 229 12.50 0.20 2.46
N ASP A 230 12.82 -1.06 2.73
CA ASP A 230 13.26 -1.60 4.03
C ASP A 230 14.53 -2.40 3.70
N ASP A 231 15.68 -1.97 4.25
CA ASP A 231 16.99 -2.62 4.13
C ASP A 231 17.43 -3.18 5.49
#